data_AF-A0A925ALQ0-F1
#
_entry.id   AF-A0A925ALQ0-F1
#
_cell.length_a   1.000
_cell.length_b   1.000
_cell.length_c   1.000
_cell.angle_alpha   90.00
_cell.angle_beta   90.00
_cell.angle_gamma   90.00
#
_symmetry.space_group_name_H-M   'P 1'
#
loop_
_entity.id
_entity.type
_entity.pdbx_description
1 polymer ?
#
loop_
_entity_poly.entity_id
_entity_poly.type
_entity_poly.pdbx_seq_one_letter_code
_entity_poly.pdbx_strand_id
1 'polypeptide(L)'
;MLHPHSGDTSMSKSSALIGALALGTAVLAATPQIGHAGFTLFEGIGPNAAGIQGVVDAYRGALGALNANTPGSVVGGRREINWDGVPAALSDPGLFPGNFFNANLAGRARGAEFTTPGTGFLVSASAGGATPIAFGFSGDFTPFSPQKLFAPIGSTITDVNFFVPGSAIAATVSGFGAVFNDVEAAGTTLEAFDVSGVSLFTRSILFSANNNTLSFLGIQANAGERIARVRLTTGTGALLSNGLFEAGDGVVMDDFIYAEPLATAVIPVPASVLLFGSGLLAMVGLGRKRQSAARA
;
A
#
# COMPACT_ATOMS: atom_id res chain seq x y z
N MET A 1 -48.36 -1.83 -76.16
CA MET A 1 -47.21 -0.91 -76.07
C MET A 1 -46.15 -1.62 -75.23
N LEU A 2 -45.03 -1.95 -75.87
CA LEU A 2 -43.79 -2.53 -75.35
C LEU A 2 -43.75 -3.98 -74.83
N HIS A 3 -42.70 -4.63 -75.31
CA HIS A 3 -42.26 -6.02 -75.29
C HIS A 3 -41.69 -6.48 -73.93
N PRO A 4 -41.42 -7.79 -73.76
CA PRO A 4 -41.07 -8.45 -72.50
C PRO A 4 -39.55 -8.43 -72.22
N HIS A 5 -39.17 -8.67 -70.96
CA HIS A 5 -37.78 -8.98 -70.63
C HIS A 5 -37.67 -10.14 -69.64
N SER A 6 -36.86 -11.10 -70.08
CA SER A 6 -36.28 -12.24 -69.36
C SER A 6 -35.41 -11.81 -68.19
N GLY A 7 -35.13 -12.75 -67.29
CA GLY A 7 -33.80 -12.81 -66.67
C GLY A 7 -33.78 -13.17 -65.21
N ASP A 8 -33.25 -14.37 -64.96
CA ASP A 8 -32.31 -14.71 -63.89
C ASP A 8 -32.79 -14.77 -62.43
N THR A 9 -33.04 -16.03 -62.06
CA THR A 9 -32.62 -16.63 -60.80
C THR A 9 -31.22 -16.15 -60.37
N SER A 10 -31.15 -15.37 -59.29
CA SER A 10 -29.91 -15.12 -58.56
C SER A 10 -30.10 -15.49 -57.09
N MET A 11 -29.50 -16.62 -56.72
CA MET A 11 -29.15 -16.99 -55.36
C MET A 11 -28.30 -15.87 -54.74
N SER A 12 -28.87 -15.09 -53.82
CA SER A 12 -28.12 -14.18 -52.97
C SER A 12 -27.83 -14.83 -51.61
N LYS A 13 -26.67 -15.49 -51.58
CA LYS A 13 -25.65 -15.55 -50.51
C LYS A 13 -26.14 -15.45 -49.06
N SER A 14 -26.02 -16.59 -48.37
CA SER A 14 -25.89 -16.73 -46.93
C SER A 14 -24.95 -15.67 -46.34
N SER A 15 -25.50 -14.80 -45.50
CA SER A 15 -24.71 -13.90 -44.67
C SER A 15 -24.52 -14.56 -43.31
N ALA A 16 -23.40 -15.26 -43.15
CA ALA A 16 -22.92 -15.70 -41.85
C ALA A 16 -22.52 -14.46 -41.04
N LEU A 17 -23.24 -14.19 -39.95
CA LEU A 17 -22.78 -13.25 -38.93
C LEU A 17 -21.58 -13.90 -38.21
N ILE A 18 -20.38 -13.54 -38.66
CA ILE A 18 -19.15 -13.76 -37.91
C ILE A 18 -19.14 -12.69 -36.81
N GLY A 19 -19.52 -13.08 -35.59
CA GLY A 19 -19.25 -12.27 -34.40
C GLY A 19 -17.74 -12.20 -34.21
N ALA A 20 -17.16 -11.05 -34.55
CA ALA A 20 -15.74 -10.80 -34.35
C ALA A 20 -15.42 -10.80 -32.85
N LEU A 21 -14.70 -11.83 -32.41
CA LEU A 21 -14.00 -11.84 -31.14
C LEU A 21 -12.92 -10.75 -31.20
N ALA A 22 -13.21 -9.59 -30.62
CA ALA A 22 -12.21 -8.54 -30.46
C ALA A 22 -11.16 -9.03 -29.45
N LEU A 23 -10.06 -9.61 -29.95
CA LEU A 23 -8.83 -9.71 -29.18
C LEU A 23 -8.31 -8.29 -28.98
N GLY A 24 -8.67 -7.70 -27.84
CA GLY A 24 -8.04 -6.47 -27.36
C GLY A 24 -6.56 -6.75 -27.12
N THR A 25 -5.70 -6.30 -28.04
CA THR A 25 -4.28 -6.19 -27.80
C THR A 25 -4.05 -5.17 -26.68
N ALA A 26 -3.78 -5.67 -25.47
CA ALA A 26 -3.23 -4.86 -24.40
C ALA A 26 -1.83 -4.40 -24.84
N VAL A 27 -1.72 -3.13 -25.25
CA VAL A 27 -0.42 -2.48 -25.41
C VAL A 27 0.16 -2.34 -24.00
N LEU A 28 1.08 -3.23 -23.64
CA LEU A 28 1.88 -3.10 -22.43
C LEU A 28 2.89 -1.97 -22.67
N ALA A 29 2.45 -0.72 -22.51
CA ALA A 29 3.35 0.41 -22.43
C ALA A 29 4.13 0.25 -21.12
N ALA A 30 5.39 -0.18 -21.20
CA ALA A 30 6.32 -0.07 -20.09
C ALA A 30 6.49 1.42 -19.78
N THR A 31 5.75 1.91 -18.78
CA THR A 31 5.86 3.31 -18.33
C THR A 31 7.26 3.52 -17.76
N PRO A 32 7.94 4.62 -18.11
CA PRO A 32 9.25 4.92 -17.56
C PRO A 32 9.16 5.05 -16.03
N GLN A 33 9.97 4.27 -15.31
CA GLN A 33 10.11 4.37 -13.85
C GLN A 33 10.84 5.67 -13.53
N ILE A 34 10.17 6.60 -12.85
CA ILE A 34 10.81 7.83 -12.38
C ILE A 34 11.40 7.57 -11.00
N GLY A 35 12.73 7.60 -10.91
CA GLY A 35 13.41 7.64 -9.63
C GLY A 35 13.22 9.01 -8.98
N HIS A 36 12.63 9.06 -7.79
CA HIS A 36 12.89 10.15 -6.85
C HIS A 36 14.19 9.79 -6.12
N ALA A 37 15.01 10.76 -5.68
CA ALA A 37 16.27 10.42 -5.01
C ALA A 37 16.02 9.37 -3.91
N GLY A 38 16.64 8.18 -4.04
CA GLY A 38 16.48 7.06 -3.10
C GLY A 38 15.29 6.11 -3.34
N PHE A 39 14.33 6.42 -4.21
CA PHE A 39 13.13 5.58 -4.44
C PHE A 39 12.79 5.35 -5.90
N THR A 40 12.52 4.09 -6.25
CA THR A 40 11.87 3.68 -7.51
C THR A 40 10.36 3.76 -7.34
N LEU A 41 9.68 4.39 -8.30
CA LEU A 41 8.24 4.63 -8.30
C LEU A 41 7.48 3.63 -9.20
N PHE A 42 6.34 3.17 -8.70
CA PHE A 42 5.38 2.33 -9.43
C PHE A 42 4.00 2.96 -9.26
N GLU A 43 3.49 3.62 -10.29
CA GLU A 43 2.19 4.28 -10.23
C GLU A 43 1.36 4.00 -11.48
N GLY A 44 0.04 3.91 -11.32
CA GLY A 44 -0.88 3.70 -12.42
C GLY A 44 -2.31 3.99 -12.03
N ILE A 45 -3.15 4.27 -13.01
CA ILE A 45 -4.57 4.52 -12.84
C ILE A 45 -5.33 3.81 -13.96
N GLY A 46 -6.48 3.23 -13.63
CA GLY A 46 -7.29 2.48 -14.57
C GLY A 46 -8.75 2.36 -14.14
N PRO A 47 -9.65 2.01 -15.07
CA PRO A 47 -11.09 1.94 -14.79
C PRO A 47 -11.51 0.71 -13.97
N ASN A 48 -10.59 -0.21 -13.68
CA ASN A 48 -10.84 -1.46 -12.95
C ASN A 48 -9.51 -2.17 -12.64
N ALA A 49 -9.58 -3.33 -11.97
CA ALA A 49 -8.42 -4.10 -11.55
C ALA A 49 -7.48 -4.46 -12.72
N ALA A 50 -8.01 -4.86 -13.87
CA ALA A 50 -7.20 -5.17 -15.06
C ALA A 50 -6.43 -3.95 -15.58
N GLY A 51 -6.97 -2.74 -15.39
CA GLY A 51 -6.32 -1.48 -15.78
C GLY A 51 -5.06 -1.15 -14.98
N ILE A 52 -4.96 -1.60 -13.73
CA ILE A 52 -3.77 -1.36 -12.87
C ILE A 52 -2.96 -2.64 -12.59
N GLN A 53 -3.46 -3.81 -12.97
CA GLN A 53 -2.81 -5.10 -12.68
C GLN A 53 -1.34 -5.14 -13.09
N GLY A 54 -1.01 -4.61 -14.27
CA GLY A 54 0.36 -4.61 -14.78
C GLY A 54 1.35 -3.85 -13.89
N VAL A 55 0.97 -2.70 -13.32
CA VAL A 55 1.85 -1.94 -12.42
C VAL A 55 1.95 -2.59 -11.04
N VAL A 56 0.84 -3.15 -10.54
CA VAL A 56 0.83 -3.89 -9.27
C VAL A 56 1.73 -5.12 -9.37
N ASP A 57 1.68 -5.86 -10.48
CA ASP A 57 2.52 -7.04 -10.68
C ASP A 57 4.00 -6.68 -10.88
N ALA A 58 4.31 -5.57 -11.55
CA ALA A 58 5.67 -5.04 -11.61
C ALA A 58 6.20 -4.71 -10.21
N TYR A 59 5.37 -4.09 -9.36
CA TYR A 59 5.73 -3.80 -7.97
C TYR A 59 5.94 -5.07 -7.13
N ARG A 60 5.02 -6.03 -7.23
CA ARG A 60 5.15 -7.37 -6.60
C ARG A 60 6.44 -8.05 -7.01
N GLY A 61 6.76 -8.02 -8.31
CA GLY A 61 8.01 -8.56 -8.85
C GLY A 61 9.25 -7.87 -8.28
N ALA A 62 9.20 -6.53 -8.14
CA ALA A 62 10.29 -5.75 -7.59
C ALA A 62 10.58 -6.04 -6.11
N LEU A 63 9.54 -6.34 -5.30
CA LEU A 63 9.70 -6.72 -3.89
C LEU A 63 10.07 -8.21 -3.69
N GLY A 64 9.78 -9.06 -4.67
CA GLY A 64 10.06 -10.50 -4.62
C GLY A 64 8.89 -11.33 -4.13
N ALA A 65 9.15 -12.60 -3.76
CA ALA A 65 8.12 -13.59 -3.46
C ALA A 65 7.20 -13.21 -2.29
N LEU A 66 5.94 -13.66 -2.33
CA LEU A 66 5.00 -13.52 -1.22
C LEU A 66 5.41 -14.47 -0.09
N ASN A 67 5.67 -13.89 1.08
CA ASN A 67 6.08 -14.64 2.26
C ASN A 67 4.86 -15.25 2.99
N ALA A 68 5.08 -16.40 3.62
CA ALA A 68 4.08 -17.03 4.46
C ALA A 68 3.78 -16.16 5.69
N ASN A 69 2.49 -15.96 6.02
CA ASN A 69 2.01 -15.11 7.12
C ASN A 69 2.24 -15.70 8.53
N THR A 70 3.40 -16.27 8.78
CA THR A 70 3.83 -16.84 10.06
C THR A 70 4.64 -15.84 10.89
N PRO A 71 4.66 -15.97 12.22
CA PRO A 71 5.48 -15.14 13.10
C PRO A 71 6.97 -15.16 12.73
N GLY A 72 7.62 -14.01 12.88
CA GLY A 72 9.02 -13.80 12.56
C GLY A 72 9.24 -13.26 11.14
N SER A 73 10.35 -12.54 11.00
CA SER A 73 10.82 -12.03 9.71
C SER A 73 11.55 -13.10 8.93
N VAL A 74 11.47 -13.04 7.61
CA VAL A 74 12.32 -13.82 6.69
C VAL A 74 13.25 -12.93 5.88
N VAL A 75 14.15 -13.51 5.09
CA VAL A 75 15.07 -12.72 4.27
C VAL A 75 14.39 -12.35 2.95
N GLY A 76 14.13 -11.05 2.77
CA GLY A 76 13.56 -10.51 1.53
C GLY A 76 12.12 -10.94 1.28
N GLY A 77 11.64 -10.71 0.06
CA GLY A 77 10.24 -10.94 -0.31
C GLY A 77 9.30 -9.86 0.23
N ARG A 78 8.01 -10.18 0.22
CA ARG A 78 6.94 -9.23 0.54
C ARG A 78 5.81 -9.85 1.36
N ARG A 79 5.04 -8.98 2.00
CA ARG A 79 3.74 -9.27 2.61
C ARG A 79 2.67 -8.49 1.86
N GLU A 80 1.46 -9.03 1.86
CA GLU A 80 0.28 -8.37 1.30
C GLU A 80 -0.85 -8.37 2.32
N ILE A 81 -1.79 -7.43 2.25
CA ILE A 81 -3.04 -7.42 3.02
C ILE A 81 -4.16 -7.09 2.04
N ASN A 82 -5.01 -8.07 1.78
CA ASN A 82 -6.17 -7.98 0.89
C ASN A 82 -7.51 -7.91 1.64
N TRP A 83 -7.45 -7.71 2.97
CA TRP A 83 -8.60 -7.50 3.86
C TRP A 83 -9.63 -8.64 4.00
N ASP A 84 -9.69 -9.60 3.07
CA ASP A 84 -10.67 -10.69 3.03
C ASP A 84 -10.56 -11.67 4.20
N GLY A 85 -9.37 -11.79 4.78
CA GLY A 85 -9.13 -12.63 5.96
C GLY A 85 -9.75 -12.08 7.26
N VAL A 86 -10.33 -10.87 7.24
CA VAL A 86 -10.96 -10.26 8.41
C VAL A 86 -12.33 -10.91 8.65
N PRO A 87 -12.60 -11.48 9.84
CA PRO A 87 -13.89 -12.10 10.15
C PRO A 87 -15.04 -11.09 10.13
N ALA A 88 -16.26 -11.55 9.84
CA ALA A 88 -17.44 -10.69 9.78
C ALA A 88 -17.69 -9.88 11.06
N ALA A 89 -17.37 -10.41 12.24
CA ALA A 89 -17.51 -9.70 13.51
C ALA A 89 -16.55 -8.50 13.67
N LEU A 90 -15.49 -8.44 12.85
CA LEU A 90 -14.49 -7.35 12.81
C LEU A 90 -14.54 -6.60 11.46
N SER A 91 -15.62 -6.79 10.71
CA SER A 91 -15.96 -6.02 9.51
C SER A 91 -17.22 -5.22 9.77
N ASP A 92 -17.47 -4.21 8.94
CA ASP A 92 -18.61 -3.30 9.03
C ASP A 92 -19.91 -4.03 9.43
N PRO A 93 -20.57 -3.61 10.52
CA PRO A 93 -20.34 -2.41 11.34
C PRO A 93 -19.34 -2.58 12.50
N GLY A 94 -18.69 -3.73 12.64
CA GLY A 94 -17.65 -3.96 13.63
C GLY A 94 -16.38 -3.17 13.33
N LEU A 95 -15.83 -2.51 14.37
CA LEU A 95 -14.54 -1.82 14.25
C LEU A 95 -13.40 -2.82 14.02
N PHE A 96 -12.54 -2.49 13.07
CA PHE A 96 -11.34 -3.27 12.78
C PHE A 96 -10.21 -2.90 13.75
N PRO A 97 -9.62 -3.86 14.48
CA PRO A 97 -8.47 -3.60 15.35
C PRO A 97 -7.22 -3.31 14.51
N GLY A 98 -6.60 -2.14 14.70
CA GLY A 98 -5.43 -1.73 13.93
C GLY A 98 -4.22 -2.67 14.03
N ASN A 99 -4.11 -3.49 15.09
CA ASN A 99 -3.05 -4.47 15.25
C ASN A 99 -3.43 -5.88 14.75
N PHE A 100 -4.56 -6.05 14.05
CA PHE A 100 -5.06 -7.37 13.66
C PHE A 100 -4.03 -8.17 12.85
N PHE A 101 -3.29 -7.50 11.95
CA PHE A 101 -2.24 -8.08 11.10
C PHE A 101 -0.82 -8.03 11.70
N ASN A 102 -0.72 -7.83 13.02
CA ASN A 102 0.52 -8.06 13.78
C ASN A 102 0.32 -9.02 14.96
N ALA A 103 -0.70 -9.88 14.92
CA ALA A 103 -0.89 -10.89 15.96
C ALA A 103 0.16 -12.01 15.84
N ASN A 104 0.59 -12.57 16.97
CA ASN A 104 1.45 -13.76 17.01
C ASN A 104 0.67 -15.05 16.65
N LEU A 105 0.11 -15.08 15.45
CA LEU A 105 -0.72 -16.16 14.93
C LEU A 105 -0.53 -16.27 13.42
N ALA A 106 -0.35 -17.50 12.91
CA ALA A 106 -0.27 -17.75 11.47
C ALA A 106 -1.50 -17.20 10.72
N GLY A 107 -1.28 -16.60 9.55
CA GLY A 107 -2.30 -15.87 8.78
C GLY A 107 -2.42 -14.39 9.17
N ARG A 108 -2.11 -14.05 10.43
CA ARG A 108 -2.20 -12.70 10.99
C ARG A 108 -0.86 -12.07 11.36
N ALA A 109 0.23 -12.83 11.39
CA ALA A 109 1.57 -12.29 11.61
C ALA A 109 2.12 -11.71 10.30
N ARG A 110 1.83 -10.42 10.02
CA ARG A 110 2.34 -9.71 8.85
C ARG A 110 3.18 -8.48 9.19
N GLY A 111 3.16 -8.06 10.45
CA GLY A 111 4.05 -7.01 10.94
C GLY A 111 3.58 -5.60 10.59
N ALA A 112 2.28 -5.40 10.34
CA ALA A 112 1.70 -4.09 10.10
C ALA A 112 0.68 -3.76 11.19
N GLU A 113 0.79 -2.56 11.75
CA GLU A 113 -0.19 -1.98 12.66
C GLU A 113 -0.66 -0.62 12.14
N PHE A 114 -1.96 -0.36 12.29
CA PHE A 114 -2.63 0.82 11.77
C PHE A 114 -3.08 1.75 12.89
N THR A 115 -2.88 3.04 12.70
CA THR A 115 -3.39 4.10 13.58
C THR A 115 -3.99 5.22 12.75
N THR A 116 -5.01 5.88 13.28
CA THR A 116 -5.65 7.05 12.67
C THR A 116 -5.95 8.06 13.78
N PRO A 117 -5.91 9.37 13.50
CA PRO A 117 -6.41 10.36 14.45
C PRO A 117 -7.94 10.37 14.56
N GLY A 118 -8.64 9.62 13.69
CA GLY A 118 -10.08 9.39 13.78
C GLY A 118 -10.47 8.38 14.87
N THR A 119 -11.69 7.84 14.79
CA THR A 119 -12.25 6.97 15.84
C THR A 119 -11.95 5.48 15.64
N GLY A 120 -11.28 5.10 14.55
CA GLY A 120 -10.91 3.71 14.26
C GLY A 120 -10.92 3.41 12.77
N PHE A 121 -11.06 2.13 12.43
CA PHE A 121 -11.07 1.65 11.07
C PHE A 121 -12.27 0.75 10.80
N LEU A 122 -12.73 0.72 9.56
CA LEU A 122 -13.63 -0.30 9.06
C LEU A 122 -12.95 -1.10 7.96
N VAL A 123 -13.30 -2.38 7.94
CA VAL A 123 -13.14 -3.24 6.77
C VAL A 123 -14.54 -3.54 6.27
N SER A 124 -14.79 -3.37 4.96
CA SER A 124 -16.14 -3.51 4.41
C SER A 124 -16.70 -4.92 4.56
N ALA A 125 -18.03 -5.05 4.53
CA ALA A 125 -18.69 -6.34 4.66
C ALA A 125 -18.46 -7.24 3.44
N SER A 126 -18.50 -8.55 3.66
CA SER A 126 -18.56 -9.54 2.59
C SER A 126 -19.94 -9.58 1.93
N ALA A 127 -19.98 -9.96 0.66
CA ALA A 127 -21.22 -10.26 -0.04
C ALA A 127 -22.01 -11.40 0.65
N GLY A 128 -23.33 -11.34 0.56
CA GLY A 128 -24.25 -12.34 1.15
C GLY A 128 -24.57 -12.13 2.64
N GLY A 129 -24.01 -11.11 3.28
CA GLY A 129 -24.39 -10.68 4.63
C GLY A 129 -25.57 -9.71 4.67
N ALA A 130 -25.97 -9.30 5.87
CA ALA A 130 -27.01 -8.28 6.08
C ALA A 130 -26.47 -6.84 5.93
N THR A 131 -25.17 -6.62 6.18
CA THR A 131 -24.52 -5.31 5.99
C THR A 131 -24.16 -5.11 4.51
N PRO A 132 -24.40 -3.92 3.94
CA PRO A 132 -23.96 -3.60 2.57
C PRO A 132 -22.44 -3.74 2.39
N ILE A 133 -22.03 -4.27 1.25
CA ILE A 133 -20.62 -4.28 0.82
C ILE A 133 -20.12 -2.86 0.51
N ALA A 134 -18.81 -2.69 0.34
CA ALA A 134 -18.20 -1.42 -0.07
C ALA A 134 -18.66 -0.22 0.79
N PHE A 135 -18.87 -0.44 2.09
CA PHE A 135 -19.37 0.56 3.04
C PHE A 135 -20.71 1.19 2.63
N GLY A 136 -21.55 0.50 1.84
CA GLY A 136 -22.81 1.05 1.32
C GLY A 136 -22.71 1.73 -0.05
N PHE A 137 -21.52 1.79 -0.65
CA PHE A 137 -21.23 2.52 -1.90
C PHE A 137 -20.82 1.57 -3.03
N SER A 138 -21.57 0.48 -3.25
CA SER A 138 -21.23 -0.53 -4.26
C SER A 138 -21.27 -0.04 -5.72
N GLY A 139 -21.80 1.16 -5.98
CA GLY A 139 -21.73 1.81 -7.29
C GLY A 139 -20.45 2.62 -7.52
N ASP A 140 -19.81 3.05 -6.43
CA ASP A 140 -18.71 4.02 -6.43
C ASP A 140 -17.36 3.35 -6.15
N PHE A 141 -17.34 2.28 -5.34
CA PHE A 141 -16.11 1.52 -5.07
C PHE A 141 -16.13 0.11 -5.68
N THR A 142 -15.05 -0.23 -6.38
CA THR A 142 -14.82 -1.57 -6.96
C THR A 142 -13.50 -2.14 -6.45
N PRO A 143 -13.50 -3.21 -5.64
CA PRO A 143 -12.26 -3.76 -5.11
C PRO A 143 -11.30 -4.21 -6.22
N PHE A 144 -10.01 -3.98 -5.99
CA PHE A 144 -8.94 -4.53 -6.81
C PHE A 144 -8.83 -6.03 -6.60
N SER A 145 -8.75 -6.45 -5.33
CA SER A 145 -8.83 -7.84 -4.95
C SER A 145 -10.16 -8.08 -4.22
N PRO A 146 -11.14 -8.76 -4.86
CA PRO A 146 -12.44 -8.92 -4.25
C PRO A 146 -12.35 -9.75 -2.96
N GLN A 147 -12.99 -9.33 -1.87
CA GLN A 147 -14.19 -8.47 -1.85
C GLN A 147 -14.11 -7.27 -0.90
N LYS A 148 -13.16 -7.22 0.03
CA LYS A 148 -13.18 -6.26 1.14
C LYS A 148 -12.28 -5.05 0.89
N LEU A 149 -12.75 -3.90 1.36
CA LEU A 149 -12.06 -2.61 1.29
C LEU A 149 -11.73 -2.15 2.72
N PHE A 150 -10.81 -1.20 2.84
CA PHE A 150 -10.36 -0.66 4.12
C PHE A 150 -10.41 0.88 4.14
N ALA A 151 -10.86 1.45 5.26
CA ALA A 151 -10.92 2.90 5.44
C ALA A 151 -10.77 3.33 6.92
N PRO A 152 -10.11 4.46 7.20
CA PRO A 152 -10.22 5.14 8.49
C PRO A 152 -11.62 5.77 8.68
N ILE A 153 -12.06 5.88 9.93
CA ILE A 153 -13.33 6.52 10.31
C ILE A 153 -13.08 7.87 10.97
N GLY A 154 -13.80 8.91 10.56
CA GLY A 154 -13.70 10.25 11.15
C GLY A 154 -12.35 10.92 10.91
N SER A 155 -11.60 10.45 9.91
CA SER A 155 -10.35 11.01 9.44
C SER A 155 -10.06 10.49 8.03
N THR A 156 -9.28 11.23 7.24
CA THR A 156 -8.71 10.76 5.97
C THR A 156 -7.32 10.12 6.15
N ILE A 157 -6.78 10.08 7.38
CA ILE A 157 -5.40 9.69 7.65
C ILE A 157 -5.32 8.25 8.17
N THR A 158 -4.44 7.45 7.56
CA THR A 158 -3.97 6.16 8.07
C THR A 158 -2.45 6.18 8.20
N ASP A 159 -1.93 5.96 9.41
CA ASP A 159 -0.52 5.66 9.63
C ASP A 159 -0.33 4.14 9.74
N VAL A 160 0.65 3.61 9.00
CA VAL A 160 1.08 2.21 9.01
C VAL A 160 2.46 2.14 9.67
N ASN A 161 2.58 1.37 10.75
CA ASN A 161 3.84 1.11 11.45
C ASN A 161 4.24 -0.35 11.27
N PHE A 162 5.55 -0.60 11.18
CA PHE A 162 6.07 -1.94 10.90
C PHE A 162 6.75 -2.57 12.11
N PHE A 163 6.53 -3.88 12.27
CA PHE A 163 7.10 -4.71 13.31
C PHE A 163 7.59 -6.03 12.73
N VAL A 164 8.54 -6.68 13.42
CA VAL A 164 8.84 -8.09 13.13
C VAL A 164 7.52 -8.87 13.27
N PRO A 165 7.06 -9.59 12.22
CA PRO A 165 5.71 -10.12 12.17
C PRO A 165 5.30 -10.90 13.42
N GLY A 166 4.21 -10.50 14.07
CA GLY A 166 3.69 -11.17 15.26
C GLY A 166 4.41 -10.79 16.56
N SER A 167 5.11 -9.66 16.60
CA SER A 167 5.85 -9.19 17.78
C SER A 167 5.76 -7.67 17.97
N ALA A 168 6.27 -7.18 19.10
CA ALA A 168 6.41 -5.75 19.39
C ALA A 168 7.78 -5.16 18.96
N ILE A 169 8.63 -5.93 18.27
CA ILE A 169 9.95 -5.46 17.84
C ILE A 169 9.76 -4.55 16.62
N ALA A 170 10.11 -3.27 16.76
CA ALA A 170 10.04 -2.32 15.66
C ALA A 170 10.86 -2.78 14.46
N ALA A 171 10.28 -2.60 13.27
CA ALA A 171 10.86 -3.00 12.01
C ALA A 171 10.79 -1.88 10.97
N THR A 172 11.48 -2.10 9.87
CA THR A 172 11.42 -1.25 8.69
C THR A 172 11.18 -2.10 7.47
N VAL A 173 10.63 -1.49 6.42
CA VAL A 173 10.46 -2.09 5.10
C VAL A 173 11.30 -1.30 4.07
N SER A 174 11.70 -1.95 2.98
CA SER A 174 12.33 -1.27 1.83
C SER A 174 11.31 -0.80 0.80
N GLY A 175 10.02 -1.07 0.98
CA GLY A 175 9.00 -0.60 0.06
C GLY A 175 7.61 -0.79 0.64
N PHE A 176 6.72 0.12 0.28
CA PHE A 176 5.29 0.04 0.54
C PHE A 176 4.50 0.53 -0.67
N GLY A 177 3.34 -0.08 -0.92
CA GLY A 177 2.36 0.38 -1.88
C GLY A 177 0.95 0.01 -1.48
N ALA A 178 -0.01 0.74 -2.03
CA ALA A 178 -1.43 0.55 -1.79
C ALA A 178 -2.24 0.83 -3.07
N VAL A 179 -3.38 0.16 -3.19
CA VAL A 179 -4.43 0.51 -4.15
C VAL A 179 -5.42 1.48 -3.48
N PHE A 180 -5.88 2.44 -4.25
CA PHE A 180 -6.84 3.46 -3.85
C PHE A 180 -8.05 3.37 -4.79
N ASN A 181 -9.24 3.44 -4.23
CA ASN A 181 -10.51 3.44 -4.95
C ASN A 181 -11.05 4.85 -5.01
N ASP A 182 -11.51 5.23 -6.20
CA ASP A 182 -12.25 6.46 -6.47
C ASP A 182 -11.46 7.74 -6.15
N VAL A 183 -10.20 7.81 -6.58
CA VAL A 183 -9.42 9.05 -6.45
C VAL A 183 -9.84 10.02 -7.55
N GLU A 184 -10.73 10.94 -7.24
CA GLU A 184 -11.35 11.83 -8.22
C GLU A 184 -10.62 13.18 -8.34
N ALA A 185 -9.97 13.61 -7.26
CA ALA A 185 -9.30 14.90 -7.18
C ALA A 185 -7.96 14.84 -6.42
N ALA A 186 -7.29 15.99 -6.34
CA ALA A 186 -6.14 16.14 -5.46
C ALA A 186 -6.58 16.03 -3.98
N GLY A 187 -5.78 15.33 -3.17
CA GLY A 187 -6.05 15.14 -1.74
C GLY A 187 -5.49 13.83 -1.21
N THR A 188 -5.40 12.82 -2.07
CA THR A 188 -4.82 11.52 -1.72
C THR A 188 -3.30 11.53 -1.86
N THR A 189 -2.60 11.12 -0.81
CA THR A 189 -1.12 11.11 -0.76
C THR A 189 -0.57 9.89 -0.02
N LEU A 190 0.67 9.53 -0.37
CA LEU A 190 1.50 8.59 0.38
C LEU A 190 2.77 9.30 0.81
N GLU A 191 3.08 9.24 2.10
CA GLU A 191 4.30 9.76 2.68
C GLU A 191 5.03 8.67 3.48
N ALA A 192 6.33 8.54 3.29
CA ALA A 192 7.16 7.54 3.97
C ALA A 192 8.17 8.23 4.89
N PHE A 193 8.37 7.67 6.08
CA PHE A 193 9.23 8.23 7.12
C PHE A 193 10.26 7.22 7.59
N ASP A 194 11.42 7.73 8.00
CA ASP A 194 12.43 6.95 8.72
C ASP A 194 12.07 6.74 10.20
N VAL A 195 12.96 6.04 10.91
CA VAL A 195 12.82 5.75 12.36
C VAL A 195 12.83 6.98 13.25
N SER A 196 13.35 8.12 12.77
CA SER A 196 13.38 9.40 13.48
C SER A 196 12.14 10.24 13.18
N GLY A 197 11.23 9.76 12.33
CA GLY A 197 10.05 10.50 11.88
C GLY A 197 10.35 11.55 10.81
N VAL A 198 11.53 11.51 10.18
CA VAL A 198 11.89 12.40 9.07
C VAL A 198 11.26 11.86 7.79
N SER A 199 10.61 12.74 7.02
CA SER A 199 10.02 12.39 5.73
C SER A 199 11.13 12.03 4.74
N LEU A 200 11.05 10.83 4.18
CA LEU A 200 11.95 10.31 3.16
C LEU A 200 11.38 10.53 1.76
N PHE A 201 10.05 10.50 1.65
CA PHE A 201 9.35 10.54 0.37
C PHE A 201 7.92 11.01 0.58
N THR A 202 7.39 11.81 -0.35
CA THR A 202 5.98 12.15 -0.44
C THR A 202 5.54 12.25 -1.90
N ARG A 203 4.34 11.75 -2.21
CA ARG A 203 3.76 11.77 -3.56
C ARG A 203 2.24 11.80 -3.50
N SER A 204 1.63 12.63 -4.35
CA SER A 204 0.20 12.58 -4.60
C SER A 204 -0.16 11.39 -5.50
N ILE A 205 -1.28 10.73 -5.20
CA ILE A 205 -1.76 9.62 -6.01
C ILE A 205 -2.34 10.18 -7.31
N LEU A 206 -2.18 9.45 -8.41
CA LEU A 206 -2.84 9.79 -9.67
C LEU A 206 -4.37 9.76 -9.46
N PHE A 207 -5.06 10.76 -10.00
CA PHE A 207 -6.51 10.89 -9.93
C PHE A 207 -7.14 10.89 -11.33
N SER A 208 -8.40 10.51 -11.42
CA SER A 208 -9.21 10.60 -12.63
C SER A 208 -10.50 11.31 -12.31
N ALA A 209 -10.93 12.25 -13.16
CA ALA A 209 -12.26 12.84 -13.02
C ALA A 209 -13.42 11.84 -13.31
N ASN A 210 -13.10 10.58 -13.64
CA ASN A 210 -14.06 9.51 -13.75
C ASN A 210 -14.21 8.82 -12.39
N ASN A 211 -15.46 8.60 -11.99
CA ASN A 211 -15.82 7.84 -10.82
C ASN A 211 -15.46 6.35 -10.97
N ASN A 212 -15.35 5.68 -9.83
CA ASN A 212 -15.13 4.24 -9.72
C ASN A 212 -13.88 3.77 -10.48
N THR A 213 -12.82 4.57 -10.39
CA THR A 213 -11.49 4.21 -10.90
C THR A 213 -10.61 3.64 -9.79
N LEU A 214 -9.57 2.93 -10.19
CA LEU A 214 -8.52 2.43 -9.31
C LEU A 214 -7.21 3.12 -9.61
N SER A 215 -6.53 3.54 -8.56
CA SER A 215 -5.17 4.07 -8.61
C SER A 215 -4.25 3.21 -7.77
N PHE A 216 -3.02 3.02 -8.22
CA PHE A 216 -1.98 2.35 -7.45
C PHE A 216 -0.77 3.28 -7.29
N LEU A 217 -0.20 3.27 -6.09
CA LEU A 217 1.12 3.83 -5.83
C LEU A 217 1.92 2.89 -4.96
N GLY A 218 3.11 2.53 -5.45
CA GLY A 218 4.14 1.80 -4.71
C GLY A 218 5.49 2.49 -4.83
N ILE A 219 6.24 2.45 -3.72
CA ILE A 219 7.64 2.90 -3.66
C ILE A 219 8.56 1.78 -3.23
N GLN A 220 9.78 1.77 -3.76
CA GLN A 220 10.85 0.88 -3.34
C GLN A 220 12.14 1.66 -3.18
N ALA A 221 12.73 1.61 -1.99
CA ALA A 221 14.05 2.15 -1.70
C ALA A 221 15.11 1.47 -2.59
N ASN A 222 15.94 2.27 -3.25
CA ASN A 222 16.98 1.79 -4.16
C ASN A 222 18.40 2.23 -3.78
N ALA A 223 18.56 3.02 -2.69
CA ALA A 223 19.85 3.45 -2.19
C ALA A 223 20.06 3.15 -0.68
N GLY A 224 19.25 2.27 -0.10
CA GLY A 224 19.41 1.76 1.27
C GLY A 224 18.49 2.39 2.31
N GLU A 225 17.57 3.26 1.89
CA GLU A 225 16.54 3.87 2.74
C GLU A 225 15.66 2.81 3.40
N ARG A 226 15.23 3.09 4.63
CA ARG A 226 14.42 2.19 5.46
C ARG A 226 13.18 2.93 5.94
N ILE A 227 12.01 2.45 5.53
CA ILE A 227 10.72 3.03 5.88
C ILE A 227 10.27 2.42 7.20
N ALA A 228 10.14 3.24 8.25
CA ALA A 228 9.62 2.82 9.55
C ALA A 228 8.11 3.07 9.68
N ARG A 229 7.61 4.10 8.98
CA ARG A 229 6.19 4.47 8.98
C ARG A 229 5.77 4.97 7.59
N VAL A 230 4.56 4.62 7.19
CA VAL A 230 3.88 5.24 6.04
C VAL A 230 2.65 5.99 6.54
N ARG A 231 2.42 7.19 6.04
CA ARG A 231 1.17 7.94 6.18
C ARG A 231 0.44 7.96 4.85
N LEU A 232 -0.81 7.54 4.88
CA LEU A 232 -1.74 7.64 3.77
C LEU A 232 -2.77 8.72 4.11
N THR A 233 -2.98 9.65 3.19
CA THR A 233 -4.14 10.56 3.20
C THR A 233 -5.07 10.08 2.09
N THR A 234 -6.35 9.90 2.41
CA THR A 234 -7.36 9.34 1.49
C THR A 234 -8.46 10.37 1.23
N GLY A 235 -8.40 11.01 0.07
CA GLY A 235 -9.37 12.00 -0.37
C GLY A 235 -9.42 13.23 0.54
N THR A 236 -10.57 13.91 0.51
CA THR A 236 -10.86 15.10 1.32
C THR A 236 -12.10 14.95 2.19
N GLY A 237 -12.94 13.94 1.93
CA GLY A 237 -14.06 13.55 2.79
C GLY A 237 -13.75 12.26 3.55
N ALA A 238 -13.85 12.27 4.88
CA ALA A 238 -13.69 11.07 5.68
C ALA A 238 -14.94 10.18 5.67
N LEU A 239 -14.76 8.86 5.74
CA LEU A 239 -15.84 7.93 6.04
C LEU A 239 -16.30 8.17 7.48
N LEU A 240 -17.61 8.33 7.70
CA LEU A 240 -18.20 8.48 9.04
C LEU A 240 -18.85 7.18 9.52
N SER A 241 -19.53 6.48 8.62
CA SER A 241 -20.16 5.18 8.84
C SER A 241 -20.54 4.56 7.48
N ASN A 242 -21.03 3.33 7.49
CA ASN A 242 -21.67 2.75 6.30
C ASN A 242 -22.72 3.72 5.71
N GLY A 243 -22.64 3.98 4.41
CA GLY A 243 -23.51 4.87 3.66
C GLY A 243 -23.28 6.36 3.90
N LEU A 244 -22.22 6.77 4.61
CA LEU A 244 -22.00 8.17 4.97
C LEU A 244 -20.52 8.58 4.95
N PHE A 245 -20.21 9.52 4.05
CA PHE A 245 -18.96 10.29 4.02
C PHE A 245 -19.23 11.75 4.41
N GLU A 246 -18.18 12.43 4.88
CA GLU A 246 -18.13 13.89 4.87
C GLU A 246 -18.17 14.44 3.45
N ALA A 247 -18.52 15.72 3.30
CA ALA A 247 -18.45 16.38 2.00
C ALA A 247 -16.99 16.42 1.50
N GLY A 248 -16.77 15.97 0.27
CA GLY A 248 -15.44 15.91 -0.35
C GLY A 248 -15.30 14.66 -1.21
N ASP A 249 -14.08 14.47 -1.71
CA ASP A 249 -13.64 13.26 -2.42
C ASP A 249 -13.47 12.11 -1.40
N GLY A 250 -14.24 11.04 -1.54
CA GLY A 250 -14.26 9.91 -0.62
C GLY A 250 -13.44 8.75 -1.16
N VAL A 251 -12.25 8.53 -0.59
CA VAL A 251 -11.32 7.50 -1.08
C VAL A 251 -11.20 6.38 -0.07
N VAL A 252 -11.27 5.14 -0.54
CA VAL A 252 -11.00 3.95 0.28
C VAL A 252 -9.84 3.16 -0.30
N MET A 253 -9.28 2.25 0.47
CA MET A 253 -8.06 1.55 0.11
C MET A 253 -8.30 0.07 -0.10
N ASP A 254 -7.47 -0.49 -0.98
CA ASP A 254 -7.35 -1.91 -1.22
C ASP A 254 -5.89 -2.30 -1.47
N ASP A 255 -5.62 -3.59 -1.46
CA ASP A 255 -4.33 -4.27 -1.32
C ASP A 255 -3.16 -3.41 -0.84
N PHE A 256 -2.78 -3.59 0.42
CA PHE A 256 -1.47 -3.12 0.89
C PHE A 256 -0.41 -4.16 0.56
N ILE A 257 0.69 -3.72 -0.06
CA ILE A 257 1.80 -4.56 -0.48
C ILE A 257 3.08 -3.92 0.04
N TYR A 258 3.88 -4.65 0.81
CA TYR A 258 5.10 -4.11 1.39
C TYR A 258 6.21 -5.14 1.50
N ALA A 259 7.45 -4.67 1.41
CA ALA A 259 8.62 -5.51 1.60
C ALA A 259 8.58 -6.18 2.98
N GLU A 260 9.24 -7.32 3.12
CA GLU A 260 9.33 -8.01 4.41
C GLU A 260 9.80 -7.08 5.54
N PRO A 261 9.03 -6.93 6.63
CA PRO A 261 9.45 -6.15 7.77
C PRO A 261 10.68 -6.78 8.42
N LEU A 262 11.78 -6.04 8.49
CA LEU A 262 13.01 -6.45 9.16
C LEU A 262 13.27 -5.58 10.38
N ALA A 263 13.66 -6.20 11.49
CA ALA A 263 14.03 -5.50 12.70
C ALA A 263 14.99 -4.34 12.39
N THR A 264 14.75 -3.18 13.00
CA THR A 264 15.70 -2.07 12.92
C THR A 264 17.03 -2.51 13.52
N ALA A 265 18.09 -2.54 12.71
CA ALA A 265 19.42 -2.77 13.24
C ALA A 265 19.73 -1.64 14.23
N VAL A 266 19.92 -1.97 15.51
CA VAL A 266 20.53 -1.04 16.46
C VAL A 266 21.94 -0.83 15.94
N ILE A 267 22.22 0.32 15.32
CA ILE A 267 23.58 0.65 14.87
C ILE A 267 24.45 0.61 16.14
N PRO A 268 25.38 -0.35 16.29
CA PRO A 268 26.32 -0.31 17.40
C PRO A 268 27.11 0.99 17.24
N VAL A 269 27.13 1.84 18.27
CA VAL A 269 27.95 3.06 18.23
C VAL A 269 29.37 2.62 17.83
N PRO A 270 29.95 3.16 16.74
CA PRO A 270 31.26 2.73 16.29
C PRO A 270 32.23 2.75 17.47
N ALA A 271 32.99 1.67 17.65
CA ALA A 271 33.93 1.53 18.78
C ALA A 271 34.92 2.72 18.88
N SER A 272 35.06 3.52 17.81
CA SER A 272 35.78 4.79 17.81
C SER A 272 35.24 5.79 18.85
N VAL A 273 33.92 5.92 19.07
CA VAL A 273 33.36 6.84 20.07
C VAL A 273 33.70 6.38 21.50
N LEU A 274 33.67 5.07 21.75
CA LEU A 274 34.10 4.48 23.03
C LEU A 274 35.62 4.64 23.23
N LEU A 275 36.42 4.54 22.17
CA LEU A 275 37.87 4.73 22.23
C LEU A 275 38.25 6.19 22.51
N PHE A 276 37.58 7.17 21.89
CA PHE A 276 37.79 8.60 22.18
C PHE A 276 37.40 8.95 23.62
N GLY A 277 36.29 8.41 24.13
CA GLY A 277 35.90 8.59 25.53
C GLY A 277 36.90 8.02 26.54
N SER A 278 37.44 6.82 26.25
CA SER A 278 38.45 6.18 27.12
C SER A 278 39.83 6.86 27.04
N GLY A 279 40.24 7.35 25.86
CA GLY A 279 41.48 8.09 25.67
C GLY A 279 41.52 9.42 26.43
N LEU A 280 40.41 10.16 26.48
CA LEU A 280 40.32 11.41 27.22
C LEU A 280 40.45 11.20 28.74
N LEU A 281 39.82 10.14 29.27
CA LEU A 281 39.89 9.77 30.68
C LEU A 281 41.30 9.31 31.10
N ALA A 282 42.00 8.57 30.23
CA ALA A 282 43.39 8.18 30.47
C ALA A 282 44.32 9.41 30.52
N MET A 283 44.14 10.39 29.63
CA MET A 283 44.93 11.62 29.60
C MET A 283 44.72 12.49 30.85
N VAL A 284 43.50 12.58 31.36
CA VAL A 284 43.19 13.29 32.62
C VAL A 284 43.81 12.58 33.83
N GLY A 285 43.80 11.24 33.84
CA GLY A 285 44.45 10.43 34.89
C GLY A 285 45.98 10.57 34.91
N LEU A 286 46.62 10.60 33.73
CA LEU A 286 48.07 10.78 33.58
C LEU A 286 48.52 12.20 33.94
N GLY A 287 47.73 13.23 33.62
CA GLY A 287 48.01 14.62 33.99
C GLY A 287 48.04 14.86 35.51
N ARG A 288 47.11 14.23 36.25
CA ARG A 288 47.03 14.35 37.72
C ARG A 288 48.21 13.66 38.43
N LYS A 289 48.70 12.53 37.91
CA LYS A 289 49.88 11.84 38.48
C LYS A 289 51.16 12.67 38.33
N ARG A 290 51.35 13.36 37.20
CA ARG A 290 52.53 14.21 36.96
C ARG A 290 52.58 15.45 37.87
N GLN A 291 51.43 16.05 38.18
CA GLN A 291 51.38 17.19 39.11
C GLN A 291 51.66 16.81 40.57
N SER A 292 51.39 15.57 40.97
CA SER A 292 51.69 15.08 42.33
C SER A 292 53.18 14.74 42.52
N ALA A 293 53.88 14.32 41.47
CA ALA A 293 55.31 13.99 41.53
C ALA A 293 56.25 15.21 41.49
N ALA A 294 55.76 16.39 41.08
CA ALA A 294 56.55 17.64 41.04
C ALA A 294 56.42 18.48 42.33
N ARG A 295 55.74 17.97 43.37
CA ARG A 295 55.52 18.64 44.66
C ARG A 295 56.11 17.87 45.86
N ALA A 296 56.92 16.85 45.62
CA ALA A 296 57.73 16.14 46.62
C ALA A 296 59.20 16.45 46.35
#